data_AF-A0A6M1MCZ8-F1
#
_entry.id   AF-A0A6M1MCZ8-F1
#
_cell.length_a   1.000
_cell.length_b   1.000
_cell.length_c   1.000
_cell.angle_alpha   90.00
_cell.angle_beta   90.00
_cell.angle_gamma   90.00
#
_symmetry.space_group_name_H-M   'P 1'
#
loop_
_entity.id
_entity.type
_entity.pdbx_description
1 polymer ?
#
loop_
_entity_poly.entity_id
_entity_poly.type
_entity_poly.pdbx_seq_one_letter_code
_entity_poly.pdbx_strand_id
1 'polypeptide(L)' 'MALHAERASLEQRLARAGQERLYLDEPGAGAAQAEEAALLAELDRIMTRIRAAEYRSQPGARTW' A
#
# COMPACT_ATOMS: atom_id res chain seq x y z
N MET A 1 -1.64 -11.00 -10.70
CA MET A 1 -2.62 -10.00 -11.15
C MET A 1 -3.42 -9.39 -10.01
N ALA A 2 -4.17 -10.17 -9.22
CA ALA A 2 -5.01 -9.62 -8.12
C ALA A 2 -4.24 -8.74 -7.11
N LEU A 3 -3.07 -9.18 -6.63
CA LEU A 3 -2.26 -8.39 -5.68
C LEU A 3 -1.75 -7.05 -6.27
N HIS A 4 -1.46 -7.01 -7.58
CA HIS A 4 -1.03 -5.76 -8.22
C HIS A 4 -2.20 -4.78 -8.41
N ALA A 5 -3.42 -5.29 -8.63
CA ALA A 5 -4.62 -4.45 -8.65
C ALA A 5 -4.91 -3.86 -7.25
N GLU A 6 -4.72 -4.67 -6.21
CA GLU A 6 -4.85 -4.23 -4.81
C GLU A 6 -3.81 -3.17 -4.44
N ARG A 7 -2.54 -3.36 -4.86
CA ARG A 7 -1.48 -2.34 -4.77
C ARG A 7 -1.90 -1.02 -5.44
N ALA A 8 -2.38 -1.07 -6.68
CA ALA A 8 -2.76 0.14 -7.42
C ALA A 8 -3.90 0.90 -6.74
N SER A 9 -4.86 0.18 -6.14
CA SER A 9 -5.93 0.78 -5.34
C SER A 9 -5.39 1.48 -4.08
N LEU A 10 -4.45 0.86 -3.37
CA LEU A 10 -3.80 1.48 -2.20
C LEU A 10 -2.99 2.72 -2.59
N GLU A 11 -2.26 2.68 -3.70
CA GLU A 11 -1.50 3.84 -4.21
C GLU A 11 -2.43 5.02 -4.55
N GLN A 12 -3.60 4.76 -5.14
CA GLN A 12 -4.60 5.82 -5.40
C GLN A 12 -5.16 6.41 -4.10
N ARG A 13 -5.45 5.57 -3.09
CA ARG A 13 -5.92 6.03 -1.78
C ARG A 13 -4.85 6.85 -1.06
N LEU A 14 -3.58 6.44 -1.14
CA LEU A 14 -2.44 7.20 -0.61
C LEU A 14 -2.29 8.56 -1.27
N ALA A 15 -2.40 8.63 -2.60
CA ALA A 15 -2.35 9.89 -3.32
C ALA A 15 -3.45 10.86 -2.86
N ARG A 16 -4.66 10.34 -2.63
CA ARG A 16 -5.79 11.12 -2.10
C ARG A 16 -5.54 11.59 -0.65
N ALA A 17 -5.12 10.69 0.24
CA ALA A 17 -4.85 11.03 1.64
C ALA A 17 -3.73 12.09 1.75
N GLY A 18 -2.70 11.98 0.91
CA GLY A 18 -1.63 12.98 0.81
C GLY A 18 -2.13 14.35 0.34
N GLN A 19 -3.08 14.40 -0.59
CA GLN A 19 -3.75 15.65 -0.97
C GLN A 19 -4.61 16.19 0.19
N GLU A 20 -5.44 15.37 0.82
CA GLU A 20 -6.29 15.79 1.94
C GLU A 20 -5.46 16.38 3.10
N ARG A 21 -4.31 15.78 3.42
CA ARG A 21 -3.37 16.33 4.42
C ARG A 21 -2.84 17.72 4.06
N LEU A 22 -2.63 18.02 2.77
CA LEU A 22 -2.13 19.32 2.32
C LEU A 22 -3.20 20.42 2.34
N TYR A 23 -4.48 20.05 2.26
CA TYR A 23 -5.60 20.98 2.08
C TYR A 23 -6.55 21.09 3.29
N LEU A 24 -6.45 20.19 4.29
CA LEU A 24 -7.25 20.23 5.51
C LEU A 24 -6.56 21.04 6.62
N ASP A 25 -7.34 21.83 7.37
CA ASP A 25 -6.89 22.50 8.60
C ASP A 25 -6.59 21.51 9.74
N GLU A 26 -5.84 21.98 10.76
CA GLU A 26 -5.32 21.22 11.92
C GLU A 26 -6.23 20.11 12.50
N PRO A 27 -7.55 20.27 12.72
CA PRO A 27 -8.38 19.16 13.21
C PRO A 27 -8.59 18.02 12.20
N GLY A 28 -8.57 18.31 10.89
CA GLY A 28 -8.66 17.30 9.82
C GLY A 28 -7.32 16.67 9.47
N ALA A 29 -6.22 17.41 9.67
CA ALA A 29 -4.87 16.95 9.38
C ALA A 29 -4.47 15.70 10.20
N GLY A 30 -4.86 15.63 11.48
CA GLY A 30 -4.56 14.47 12.33
C GLY A 30 -5.24 13.18 11.88
N ALA A 31 -6.49 13.26 11.43
CA ALA A 31 -7.22 12.11 10.89
C ALA A 31 -6.63 11.64 9.55
N ALA A 32 -6.32 12.59 8.66
CA ALA A 32 -5.67 12.29 7.37
C ALA A 32 -4.29 11.65 7.55
N GLN A 33 -3.50 12.11 8.53
CA GLN A 33 -2.20 11.53 8.85
C GLN A 33 -2.32 10.08 9.39
N ALA A 34 -3.31 9.82 10.25
CA ALA A 34 -3.55 8.47 10.76
C ALA A 34 -3.99 7.51 9.65
N GLU A 35 -4.84 7.99 8.73
CA GLU A 35 -5.26 7.22 7.54
C GLU A 35 -4.08 6.94 6.60
N GLU A 36 -3.25 7.94 6.31
CA GLU A 36 -2.04 7.78 5.49
C GLU A 36 -1.09 6.73 6.10
N ALA A 37 -0.85 6.78 7.41
CA ALA A 37 0.00 5.81 8.09
C ALA A 37 -0.55 4.37 8.00
N ALA A 38 -1.87 4.21 8.13
CA ALA A 38 -2.52 2.91 7.98
C ALA A 38 -2.39 2.37 6.55
N LEU A 39 -2.60 3.22 5.55
CA LEU A 39 -2.46 2.87 4.13
C LEU A 39 -1.02 2.47 3.77
N LEU A 40 -0.01 3.17 4.32
CA LEU A 40 1.40 2.81 4.12
C LEU A 40 1.73 1.44 4.71
N ALA A 41 1.23 1.13 5.91
CA ALA A 41 1.42 -0.18 6.52
C ALA A 41 0.73 -1.30 5.72
N GLU A 42 -0.43 -1.02 5.14
CA GLU A 42 -1.13 -1.97 4.26
C GLU A 42 -0.36 -2.19 2.95
N LEU A 43 0.16 -1.13 2.35
CA LEU A 43 0.98 -1.20 1.14
C LEU A 43 2.23 -2.06 1.35
N ASP A 44 2.95 -1.90 2.47
CA ASP A 44 4.13 -2.71 2.80
C ASP A 44 3.81 -4.22 2.86
N ARG A 45 2.70 -4.58 3.50
CA ARG A 45 2.22 -5.97 3.56
C ARG A 45 1.91 -6.52 2.16
N ILE A 46 1.27 -5.74 1.30
CA ILE A 46 0.99 -6.16 -0.09
C ILE A 46 2.28 -6.32 -0.88
N MET A 47 3.23 -5.39 -0.76
CA MET A 47 4.52 -5.48 -1.44
C MET A 47 5.27 -6.76 -1.04
N THR A 48 5.23 -7.13 0.23
CA THR A 48 5.81 -8.40 0.72
C THR A 48 5.11 -9.62 0.11
N ARG A 49 3.78 -9.61 0.03
CA ARG A 49 3.00 -10.71 -0.57
C ARG A 49 3.24 -10.84 -2.07
N ILE A 50 3.33 -9.73 -2.79
CA ILE A 50 3.69 -9.70 -4.21
C ILE A 50 5.05 -10.35 -4.38
N ARG A 51 6.05 -9.89 -3.62
CA ARG A 51 7.42 -10.41 -3.72
C ARG A 51 7.48 -11.91 -3.42
N ALA A 52 6.78 -12.38 -2.39
CA ALA A 52 6.70 -13.80 -2.07
C ALA A 52 6.03 -14.62 -3.20
N ALA A 53 5.01 -14.07 -3.87
CA ALA A 53 4.37 -14.71 -5.00
C ALA A 53 5.27 -14.75 -6.25
N GLU A 54 6.02 -13.68 -6.50
CA GLU A 54 7.03 -13.60 -7.55
C GLU A 54 8.14 -14.62 -7.34
N TYR A 55 8.69 -14.71 -6.12
CA TYR A 55 9.70 -15.72 -5.77
C TYR A 55 9.20 -17.15 -6.02
N ARG A 56 7.94 -17.47 -5.64
CA ARG A 56 7.36 -18.80 -5.91
C ARG A 56 7.17 -19.10 -7.39
N SER A 57 6.96 -18.07 -8.22
CA SER A 57 6.69 -18.21 -9.65
C SER A 57 7.97 -18.27 -10.48
N GLN A 58 9.14 -18.08 -9.87
CA GLN A 58 10.40 -17.99 -10.56
C GLN A 58 10.93 -19.40 -10.93
N PRO A 59 11.36 -19.64 -12.18
CA PRO A 59 11.92 -20.93 -12.58
C PRO A 59 13.17 -21.25 -11.75
N GLY A 60 13.17 -22.39 -11.06
CA GLY A 60 14.26 -22.79 -10.16
C GLY A 60 14.06 -22.42 -8.68
N ALA A 61 12.91 -21.85 -8.31
CA ALA A 61 12.53 -21.68 -6.92
C ALA A 61 12.49 -23.05 -6.22
N ARG A 62 13.40 -23.27 -5.29
CA ARG A 62 13.53 -24.54 -4.56
C ARG A 62 12.39 -24.64 -3.54
N THR A 63 11.36 -25.42 -3.86
CA THR A 63 10.43 -25.95 -2.87
C THR A 63 11.16 -27.01 -2.06
N TRP A 64 11.61 -26.64 -0.87
CA TRP A 64 12.05 -27.60 0.15
C TRP A 64 10.85 -28.31 0.74
#